data_AF-A0A3C1KAL4-F1
#
_entry.id   AF-A0A3C1KAL4-F1
#
_cell.length_a   1.000
_cell.length_b   1.000
_cell.length_c   1.000
_cell.angle_alpha   90.00
_cell.angle_beta   90.00
_cell.angle_gamma   90.00
#
_symmetry.space_group_name_H-M   'P 1'
#
loop_
_entity.id
_entity.type
_entity.pdbx_description
1 polymer ?
#
loop_
_entity_poly.entity_id
_entity_poly.type
_entity_poly.pdbx_seq_one_letter_code
_entity_poly.pdbx_strand_id
1 'polypeptide(L)'
;MREPLQFPEAADAWLPFVTAFAADRTAVVSDVDWRLVQDASLAPIERLELWNEADIALGELLGAAYLISESHPDAAVREAAESAAQEAEALAAARLLNPDLWAVFAAADAAALHPLEQRLLSHIRRDFRRGGVDLDAETRERVRSLVERDTALSLAFSRNIRDGRREIRVPAEGLAGLP
;
A
#
# COMPACT_ATOMS: atom_id res chain seq x y z
N MET A 1 -18.51 -11.87 4.74
CA MET A 1 -17.53 -11.92 3.64
C MET A 1 -17.65 -10.62 2.88
N ARG A 2 -16.55 -9.90 2.65
CA ARG A 2 -16.56 -8.76 1.72
C ARG A 2 -16.71 -9.31 0.30
N GLU A 3 -17.41 -8.56 -0.56
CA GLU A 3 -17.53 -8.92 -1.96
C GLU A 3 -16.16 -8.79 -2.67
N PRO A 4 -15.82 -9.70 -3.59
CA PRO A 4 -14.62 -9.56 -4.39
C PRO A 4 -14.65 -8.27 -5.21
N LEU A 5 -13.47 -7.64 -5.36
CA LEU A 5 -13.30 -6.48 -6.21
C LEU A 5 -13.75 -6.82 -7.64
N GLN A 6 -14.71 -6.04 -8.16
CA GLN A 6 -15.20 -6.18 -9.52
C GLN A 6 -14.38 -5.32 -10.47
N PHE A 7 -13.74 -5.95 -11.45
CA PHE A 7 -12.99 -5.23 -12.48
C PHE A 7 -13.89 -4.83 -13.66
N PRO A 8 -13.56 -3.73 -14.34
CA PRO A 8 -14.30 -3.33 -15.53
C PRO A 8 -14.21 -4.35 -16.67
N GLU A 9 -15.33 -4.58 -17.36
CA GLU A 9 -15.36 -5.39 -18.59
C GLU A 9 -14.95 -4.57 -19.83
N ALA A 10 -15.33 -3.29 -19.87
CA ALA A 10 -15.05 -2.40 -20.98
C ALA A 10 -13.64 -1.79 -20.88
N ALA A 11 -12.92 -1.76 -22.00
CA ALA A 11 -11.53 -1.29 -22.05
C ALA A 11 -11.38 0.18 -21.61
N ASP A 12 -12.32 1.04 -21.99
CA ASP A 12 -12.33 2.48 -21.69
C ASP A 12 -12.71 2.80 -20.23
N ALA A 13 -13.28 1.83 -19.51
CA ALA A 13 -13.66 1.98 -18.10
C ALA A 13 -12.50 1.76 -17.12
N TRP A 14 -11.37 1.22 -17.57
CA TRP A 14 -10.23 0.89 -16.70
C TRP A 14 -9.51 2.09 -16.10
N LEU A 15 -9.21 3.11 -16.90
CA LEU A 15 -8.50 4.28 -16.40
C LEU A 15 -9.32 5.08 -15.36
N PRO A 16 -10.63 5.35 -15.59
CA PRO A 16 -11.49 5.91 -14.56
C PRO A 16 -11.58 5.02 -13.31
N PHE A 17 -11.67 3.70 -13.48
CA PHE A 17 -11.74 2.75 -12.37
C PHE A 17 -10.51 2.83 -11.46
N VAL A 18 -9.30 2.74 -12.02
CA VAL A 18 -8.05 2.79 -11.23
C VAL A 18 -7.96 4.08 -10.43
N THR A 19 -8.21 5.22 -11.08
CA THR A 19 -8.13 6.53 -10.44
C THR A 19 -9.16 6.68 -9.32
N ALA A 20 -10.42 6.31 -9.59
CA ALA A 20 -11.50 6.42 -8.61
C ALA A 20 -11.31 5.46 -7.43
N PHE A 21 -10.89 4.22 -7.71
CA PHE A 21 -10.63 3.22 -6.68
C PHE A 21 -9.48 3.65 -5.77
N ALA A 22 -8.38 4.17 -6.33
CA ALA A 22 -7.26 4.67 -5.55
C ALA A 22 -7.66 5.84 -4.65
N ALA A 23 -8.41 6.82 -5.19
CA ALA A 23 -8.89 7.95 -4.41
C ALA A 23 -9.83 7.51 -3.28
N ASP A 24 -10.77 6.60 -3.56
CA ASP A 24 -11.73 6.11 -2.58
C ASP A 24 -11.06 5.33 -1.44
N ARG A 25 -10.18 4.37 -1.75
CA ARG A 25 -9.45 3.62 -0.72
C ARG A 25 -8.53 4.52 0.12
N THR A 26 -7.89 5.50 -0.52
CA THR A 26 -7.06 6.51 0.18
C THR A 26 -7.90 7.39 1.12
N ALA A 27 -9.11 7.77 0.69
CA ALA A 27 -10.03 8.53 1.52
C ALA A 27 -10.47 7.73 2.75
N VAL A 28 -10.81 6.44 2.60
CA VAL A 28 -11.14 5.56 3.74
C VAL A 28 -10.01 5.53 4.76
N VAL A 29 -8.76 5.33 4.32
CA VAL A 29 -7.59 5.32 5.22
C VAL A 29 -7.43 6.67 5.93
N SER A 30 -7.55 7.77 5.19
CA SER A 30 -7.41 9.13 5.74
C SER A 30 -8.48 9.47 6.77
N ASP A 31 -9.74 9.10 6.50
CA ASP A 31 -10.87 9.31 7.41
C ASP A 31 -10.71 8.49 8.69
N VAL A 32 -10.29 7.22 8.56
CA VAL A 32 -10.01 6.36 9.71
C VAL A 32 -8.86 6.93 10.55
N ASP A 33 -7.75 7.32 9.94
CA ASP A 33 -6.60 7.87 10.65
C ASP A 33 -6.97 9.18 11.37
N TRP A 34 -7.75 10.05 10.72
CA TRP A 34 -8.28 11.25 11.35
C TRP A 34 -9.16 10.91 12.56
N ARG A 35 -10.10 9.98 12.43
CA ARG A 35 -10.98 9.56 13.55
C ARG A 35 -10.18 8.97 14.71
N LEU A 36 -9.18 8.14 14.44
CA LEU A 36 -8.33 7.53 15.46
C LEU A 36 -7.64 8.59 16.33
N VAL A 37 -7.17 9.67 15.71
CA VAL A 37 -6.48 10.77 16.40
C VAL A 37 -7.46 11.70 17.12
N GLN A 38 -8.59 12.05 16.49
CA GLN A 38 -9.50 13.07 17.03
C GLN A 38 -10.46 12.55 18.09
N ASP A 39 -10.88 11.30 18.00
CA ASP A 39 -11.87 10.74 18.91
C ASP A 39 -11.21 10.05 20.11
N ALA A 40 -11.04 10.82 21.19
CA ALA A 40 -10.52 10.32 22.45
C ALA A 40 -11.49 9.35 23.17
N SER A 41 -12.77 9.30 22.77
CA SER A 41 -13.78 8.47 23.43
C SER A 41 -13.77 7.00 22.99
N LEU A 42 -13.09 6.70 21.88
CA LEU A 42 -12.99 5.33 21.35
C LEU A 42 -12.33 4.38 22.36
N ALA A 43 -13.01 3.28 22.62
CA ALA A 43 -12.50 2.14 23.38
C ALA A 43 -11.34 1.46 22.63
N PRO A 44 -10.47 0.71 23.33
CA PRO A 44 -9.34 0.01 22.70
C PRO A 44 -9.75 -0.89 21.53
N ILE A 45 -10.86 -1.63 21.65
CA ILE A 45 -11.37 -2.50 20.58
C ILE A 45 -11.79 -1.70 19.33
N GLU A 46 -12.52 -0.59 19.51
CA GLU A 46 -12.98 0.25 18.41
C GLU A 46 -11.79 0.85 17.63
N ARG A 47 -10.71 1.20 18.33
CA ARG A 47 -9.45 1.66 17.70
C ARG A 47 -8.80 0.56 16.86
N LEU A 48 -8.82 -0.68 17.33
CA LEU A 48 -8.26 -1.82 16.59
C LEU A 48 -9.12 -2.18 15.38
N GLU A 49 -10.44 -2.10 15.50
CA GLU A 49 -11.38 -2.32 14.39
C GLU A 49 -11.20 -1.28 13.29
N LEU A 50 -11.09 0.00 13.67
CA LEU A 50 -10.78 1.09 12.75
C LEU A 50 -9.42 0.89 12.09
N TRP A 51 -8.36 0.60 12.85
CA TRP A 51 -7.05 0.30 12.26
C TRP A 51 -7.13 -0.83 11.23
N ASN A 52 -7.83 -1.91 11.57
CA ASN A 52 -8.05 -3.04 10.68
C ASN A 52 -8.85 -2.65 9.42
N GLU A 53 -9.82 -1.76 9.53
CA GLU A 53 -10.55 -1.23 8.37
C GLU A 53 -9.62 -0.49 7.40
N ALA A 54 -8.77 0.39 7.91
CA ALA A 54 -7.77 1.10 7.10
C ALA A 54 -6.73 0.13 6.49
N ASP A 55 -6.25 -0.86 7.25
CA ASP A 55 -5.30 -1.84 6.73
C ASP A 55 -5.91 -2.70 5.61
N ILE A 56 -7.20 -3.05 5.70
CA ILE A 56 -7.88 -3.74 4.60
C ILE A 56 -8.01 -2.82 3.39
N ALA A 57 -8.43 -1.56 3.57
CA ALA A 57 -8.55 -0.61 2.45
C ALA A 57 -7.21 -0.38 1.74
N LEU A 58 -6.13 -0.25 2.52
CA LEU A 58 -4.77 -0.12 2.01
C LEU A 58 -4.31 -1.39 1.28
N GLY A 59 -4.60 -2.57 1.83
CA GLY A 59 -4.29 -3.85 1.19
C GLY A 59 -5.07 -4.08 -0.12
N GLU A 60 -6.34 -3.68 -0.17
CA GLU A 60 -7.17 -3.69 -1.37
C GLU A 60 -6.56 -2.77 -2.46
N LEU A 61 -6.14 -1.56 -2.08
CA LEU A 61 -5.49 -0.62 -2.97
C LEU A 61 -4.17 -1.15 -3.52
N LEU A 62 -3.23 -1.52 -2.65
CA LEU A 62 -1.91 -2.03 -3.04
C LEU A 62 -2.03 -3.29 -3.91
N GLY A 63 -2.89 -4.23 -3.52
CA GLY A 63 -3.11 -5.46 -4.26
C GLY A 63 -3.61 -5.23 -5.68
N ALA A 64 -4.62 -4.36 -5.84
CA ALA A 64 -5.15 -4.03 -7.16
C ALA A 64 -4.16 -3.20 -8.00
N ALA A 65 -3.53 -2.18 -7.39
CA ALA A 65 -2.59 -1.30 -8.07
C ALA A 65 -1.39 -2.07 -8.62
N TYR A 66 -0.75 -2.92 -7.80
CA TYR A 66 0.36 -3.75 -8.26
C TYR A 66 -0.06 -4.72 -9.35
N LEU A 67 -1.17 -5.44 -9.17
CA LEU A 67 -1.65 -6.39 -10.17
C LEU A 67 -1.87 -5.71 -11.53
N ILE A 68 -2.62 -4.61 -11.54
CA ILE A 68 -2.97 -3.88 -12.77
C ILE A 68 -1.72 -3.29 -13.42
N SER A 69 -0.79 -2.73 -12.63
CA SER A 69 0.46 -2.15 -13.13
C SER A 69 1.37 -3.16 -13.83
N GLU A 70 1.27 -4.44 -13.48
CA GLU A 70 2.09 -5.50 -14.06
C GLU A 70 1.41 -6.22 -15.23
N SER A 71 0.09 -6.41 -15.19
CA SER A 71 -0.59 -7.33 -16.12
C SER A 71 -1.52 -6.66 -17.14
N HIS A 72 -1.93 -5.41 -16.95
CA HIS A 72 -2.92 -4.80 -17.84
C HIS A 72 -2.33 -4.53 -19.25
N PRO A 73 -3.04 -4.80 -20.36
CA PRO A 73 -2.47 -4.64 -21.71
C PRO A 73 -2.25 -3.18 -22.12
N ASP A 74 -3.10 -2.26 -21.67
CA ASP A 74 -2.97 -0.83 -21.92
C ASP A 74 -1.90 -0.19 -21.03
N ALA A 75 -0.93 0.50 -21.64
CA ALA A 75 0.16 1.18 -20.94
C ALA A 75 -0.32 2.35 -20.07
N ALA A 76 -1.32 3.13 -20.50
CA ALA A 76 -1.81 4.26 -19.72
C ALA A 76 -2.50 3.80 -18.42
N VAL A 77 -3.20 2.66 -18.47
CA VAL A 77 -3.79 2.03 -17.29
C VAL A 77 -2.70 1.50 -16.36
N ARG A 78 -1.64 0.87 -16.90
CA ARG A 78 -0.50 0.42 -16.08
C ARG A 78 0.18 1.59 -15.38
N GLU A 79 0.41 2.70 -16.08
CA GLU A 79 1.05 3.89 -15.52
C GLU A 79 0.21 4.52 -14.40
N ALA A 80 -1.12 4.61 -14.58
CA ALA A 80 -2.02 5.10 -13.53
C ALA A 80 -2.01 4.17 -12.30
N ALA A 81 -2.00 2.86 -12.50
CA ALA A 81 -1.93 1.89 -11.40
C ALA A 81 -0.57 1.91 -10.70
N GLU A 82 0.53 2.12 -11.43
CA GLU A 82 1.87 2.30 -10.86
C GLU A 82 1.95 3.57 -9.98
N SER A 83 1.34 4.68 -10.42
CA SER A 83 1.21 5.90 -9.61
C SER A 83 0.40 5.64 -8.33
N ALA A 84 -0.73 4.94 -8.45
CA ALA A 84 -1.55 4.58 -7.29
C ALA A 84 -0.79 3.70 -6.29
N ALA A 85 0.03 2.74 -6.77
CA ALA A 85 0.87 1.92 -5.91
C ALA A 85 1.92 2.78 -5.17
N GLN A 86 2.57 3.72 -5.88
CA GLN A 86 3.54 4.63 -5.28
C GLN A 86 2.90 5.51 -4.17
N GLU A 87 1.72 6.08 -4.43
CA GLU A 87 0.99 6.89 -3.47
C GLU A 87 0.53 6.08 -2.25
N ALA A 88 0.06 4.85 -2.48
CA ALA A 88 -0.37 3.95 -1.41
C ALA A 88 0.79 3.51 -0.51
N GLU A 89 1.97 3.20 -1.07
CA GLU A 89 3.18 2.89 -0.30
C GLU A 89 3.65 4.11 0.52
N ALA A 90 3.59 5.31 -0.06
CA ALA A 90 3.91 6.54 0.65
C ALA A 90 2.94 6.78 1.82
N LEU A 91 1.64 6.55 1.62
CA LEU A 91 0.64 6.60 2.66
C LEU A 91 0.92 5.57 3.76
N ALA A 92 1.19 4.32 3.40
CA ALA A 92 1.51 3.24 4.35
C ALA A 92 2.71 3.61 5.25
N ALA A 93 3.77 4.14 4.65
CA ALA A 93 4.96 4.59 5.36
C ALA A 93 4.67 5.78 6.28
N ALA A 94 3.94 6.78 5.78
CA ALA A 94 3.56 7.96 6.54
C ALA A 94 2.75 7.61 7.79
N ARG A 95 1.82 6.64 7.69
CA ARG A 95 1.04 6.14 8.83
C ARG A 95 1.93 5.60 9.94
N LEU A 96 2.90 4.76 9.61
CA LEU A 96 3.81 4.16 10.58
C LEU A 96 4.83 5.14 11.18
N LEU A 97 5.02 6.31 10.56
CA LEU A 97 5.90 7.37 11.05
C LEU A 97 5.14 8.44 11.87
N ASN A 98 3.81 8.41 11.90
CA ASN A 98 2.95 9.42 12.51
C ASN A 98 2.91 9.29 14.06
N PRO A 99 3.44 10.28 14.81
CA PRO A 99 3.42 10.27 16.27
C PRO A 99 2.03 10.26 16.90
N ASP A 100 1.06 10.92 16.26
CA ASP A 100 -0.29 11.05 16.81
C ASP A 100 -1.03 9.72 16.72
N LEU A 101 -0.90 9.02 15.58
CA LEU A 101 -1.38 7.65 15.44
C LEU A 101 -0.66 6.69 16.39
N TRP A 102 0.66 6.85 16.57
CA TRP A 102 1.40 6.05 17.55
C TRP A 102 0.89 6.27 18.97
N ALA A 103 0.62 7.51 19.38
CA ALA A 103 0.14 7.83 20.72
C ALA A 103 -1.17 7.10 21.04
N VAL A 104 -2.07 6.97 20.06
CA VAL A 104 -3.33 6.23 20.17
C VAL A 104 -3.09 4.77 20.60
N PHE A 105 -2.19 4.06 19.91
CA PHE A 105 -1.93 2.64 20.20
C PHE A 105 -0.95 2.44 21.35
N ALA A 106 -0.04 3.37 21.59
CA ALA A 106 0.88 3.33 22.72
C ALA A 106 0.10 3.41 24.05
N ALA A 107 -0.94 4.25 24.12
CA ALA A 107 -1.74 4.45 25.31
C ALA A 107 -2.84 3.39 25.53
N ALA A 108 -3.17 2.57 24.52
CA ALA A 108 -4.25 1.59 24.62
C ALA A 108 -4.00 0.53 25.72
N ASP A 109 -4.97 0.33 26.61
CA ASP A 109 -4.90 -0.73 27.63
C ASP A 109 -5.17 -2.10 27.00
N ALA A 110 -4.18 -2.99 27.10
CA ALA A 110 -4.29 -4.36 26.58
C ALA A 110 -5.04 -5.31 27.51
N ALA A 111 -5.18 -4.98 28.80
CA ALA A 111 -5.83 -5.87 29.77
C ALA A 111 -7.35 -6.02 29.52
N ALA A 112 -7.96 -5.02 28.89
CA ALA A 112 -9.37 -5.02 28.53
C ALA A 112 -9.68 -5.75 27.20
N LEU A 113 -8.66 -6.25 26.49
CA LEU A 113 -8.78 -6.87 25.17
C LEU A 113 -8.77 -8.40 25.25
N HIS A 114 -9.44 -9.06 24.30
CA HIS A 114 -9.34 -10.50 24.09
C HIS A 114 -7.98 -10.91 23.49
N PRO A 115 -7.57 -12.19 23.56
CA PRO A 115 -6.23 -12.62 23.13
C PRO A 115 -5.83 -12.25 21.70
N LEU A 116 -6.76 -12.29 20.74
CA LEU A 116 -6.47 -11.92 19.35
C LEU A 116 -6.29 -10.41 19.18
N GLU A 117 -7.06 -9.60 19.91
CA GLU A 117 -6.97 -8.15 19.91
C GLU A 117 -5.66 -7.67 20.58
N GLN A 118 -5.26 -8.33 21.68
CA GLN A 118 -3.96 -8.10 22.30
C GLN A 118 -2.81 -8.40 21.34
N ARG A 119 -2.92 -9.50 20.57
CA ARG A 119 -1.93 -9.85 19.54
C ARG A 119 -1.89 -8.80 18.43
N LEU A 120 -3.05 -8.32 17.96
CA LEU A 120 -3.13 -7.27 16.96
C LEU A 120 -2.49 -5.97 17.48
N LEU A 121 -2.83 -5.52 18.68
CA LEU A 121 -2.23 -4.34 19.31
C LEU A 121 -0.70 -4.49 19.44
N SER A 122 -0.21 -5.68 19.81
CA SER A 122 1.22 -5.96 19.86
C SER A 122 1.89 -5.86 18.50
N HIS A 123 1.23 -6.30 17.43
CA HIS A 123 1.75 -6.20 16.07
C HIS A 123 1.78 -4.75 15.59
N ILE A 124 0.69 -4.01 15.78
CA ILE A 124 0.61 -2.58 15.46
C ILE A 124 1.77 -1.84 16.14
N ARG A 125 1.96 -2.03 17.46
CA ARG A 125 3.06 -1.39 18.19
C ARG A 125 4.46 -1.79 17.72
N ARG A 126 4.64 -3.05 17.33
CA ARG A 126 5.89 -3.52 16.74
C ARG A 126 6.14 -2.83 15.40
N ASP A 127 5.12 -2.72 14.56
CA ASP A 127 5.24 -2.23 13.20
C ASP A 127 5.45 -0.70 13.17
N PHE A 128 4.84 0.06 14.09
CA PHE A 128 5.20 1.47 14.34
C PHE A 128 6.69 1.65 14.71
N ARG A 129 7.21 0.84 15.64
CA ARG A 129 8.64 0.89 16.01
C ARG A 129 9.56 0.49 14.85
N ARG A 130 9.17 -0.52 14.07
CA ARG A 130 9.93 -0.91 12.86
C ARG A 130 9.86 0.16 11.76
N GLY A 131 8.75 0.90 11.69
CA GLY A 131 8.58 2.08 10.84
C GLY A 131 9.40 3.28 11.31
N GLY A 132 9.95 3.25 12.53
CA GLY A 132 10.82 4.28 13.06
C GLY A 132 10.11 5.39 13.80
N VAL A 133 8.89 5.19 14.31
CA VAL A 133 8.15 6.24 15.03
C VAL A 133 8.86 6.76 16.29
N ASP A 134 9.75 5.94 16.86
CA ASP A 134 10.56 6.23 18.05
C ASP A 134 11.90 6.93 17.72
N LEU A 135 12.18 7.18 16.44
CA LEU A 135 13.35 7.92 15.99
C LEU A 135 13.11 9.44 16.11
N ASP A 136 14.21 10.19 16.21
CA ASP A 136 14.14 11.65 16.18
C ASP A 136 13.63 12.15 14.82
N ALA A 137 13.22 13.42 14.75
CA ALA A 137 12.60 13.99 13.56
C ALA A 137 13.49 13.93 12.31
N GLU A 138 14.81 14.16 12.47
CA GLU A 138 15.76 14.10 11.35
C GLU A 138 15.89 12.66 10.84
N THR A 139 16.02 11.70 11.75
CA THR A 139 16.12 10.29 11.38
C THR A 139 14.81 9.77 10.77
N ARG A 140 13.63 10.18 11.28
CA ARG A 140 12.33 9.81 10.67
C ARG A 140 12.18 10.34 9.26
N GLU A 141 12.59 11.58 9.03
CA GLU A 141 12.61 12.17 7.69
C GLU A 141 13.55 11.41 6.75
N ARG A 142 14.70 10.96 7.27
CA ARG A 142 15.61 10.10 6.51
C ARG A 142 14.96 8.75 6.16
N VAL A 143 14.25 8.13 7.10
CA VAL A 143 13.50 6.88 6.85
C VAL A 143 12.45 7.09 5.77
N ARG A 144 11.65 8.16 5.85
CA ARG A 144 10.65 8.52 4.82
C ARG A 144 11.28 8.59 3.43
N SER A 145 12.37 9.35 3.30
CA SER A 145 13.09 9.50 2.03
C SER A 145 13.65 8.18 1.49
N LEU A 146 14.11 7.28 2.37
CA LEU A 146 14.60 5.96 1.96
C LEU A 146 13.48 5.06 1.47
N VAL A 147 12.33 5.05 2.15
CA VAL A 147 11.15 4.27 1.72
C VAL A 147 10.63 4.76 0.37
N GLU A 148 10.47 6.08 0.20
CA GLU A 148 10.05 6.65 -1.10
C GLU A 148 10.99 6.26 -2.24
N ARG A 149 12.30 6.26 -1.96
CA ARG A 149 13.30 5.86 -2.95
C ARG A 149 13.29 4.36 -3.23
N ASP A 150 13.07 3.52 -2.22
CA ASP A 150 12.96 2.07 -2.38
C ASP A 150 11.76 1.69 -3.24
N THR A 151 10.60 2.30 -2.98
CA THR A 151 9.39 2.14 -3.80
C THR A 151 9.66 2.56 -5.25
N ALA A 152 10.22 3.76 -5.46
CA ALA A 152 10.50 4.27 -6.81
C ALA A 152 11.49 3.37 -7.57
N LEU A 153 12.53 2.87 -6.91
CA LEU A 153 13.50 1.96 -7.52
C LEU A 153 12.88 0.60 -7.85
N SER A 154 12.02 0.07 -6.98
CA SER A 154 11.32 -1.20 -7.19
C SER A 154 10.39 -1.12 -8.40
N LEU A 155 9.58 -0.06 -8.49
CA LEU A 155 8.69 0.18 -9.63
C LEU A 155 9.47 0.37 -10.93
N ALA A 156 10.54 1.16 -10.91
CA ALA A 156 11.40 1.36 -12.08
C ALA A 156 12.07 0.05 -12.53
N PHE A 157 12.50 -0.79 -11.58
CA PHE A 157 13.05 -2.10 -11.89
C PHE A 157 12.02 -3.00 -12.57
N SER A 158 10.80 -3.12 -12.01
CA SER A 158 9.73 -3.92 -12.62
C SER A 158 9.36 -3.42 -14.02
N ARG A 159 9.21 -2.09 -14.19
CA ARG A 159 8.93 -1.45 -15.49
C ARG A 159 10.00 -1.80 -16.52
N ASN A 160 11.29 -1.73 -16.15
CA ASN A 160 12.39 -2.07 -17.06
C ASN A 160 12.35 -3.53 -17.53
N ILE A 161 11.89 -4.46 -16.69
CA ILE A 161 11.73 -5.87 -17.06
C ILE A 161 10.49 -6.06 -17.95
N ARG A 162 9.34 -5.51 -17.53
CA ARG A 162 8.07 -5.63 -18.24
C ARG A 162 8.09 -5.03 -19.64
N ASP A 163 8.67 -3.85 -19.78
CA ASP A 163 8.72 -3.11 -21.06
C ASP A 163 10.00 -3.39 -21.85
N GLY A 164 10.96 -4.07 -21.23
CA GLY A 164 12.26 -4.40 -21.83
C GLY A 164 12.13 -5.40 -22.97
N ARG A 165 12.09 -4.93 -24.21
CA ARG A 165 12.17 -5.77 -25.41
C ARG A 165 13.57 -5.68 -26.03
N ARG A 166 14.40 -6.69 -25.77
CA ARG A 166 15.69 -6.85 -26.45
C ARG A 166 15.55 -7.85 -27.57
N GLU A 167 15.89 -7.42 -28.77
CA GLU A 167 15.91 -8.26 -29.96
C GLU A 167 17.35 -8.46 -30.42
N ILE A 168 17.66 -9.66 -30.89
CA ILE A 168 18.89 -9.96 -31.61
C ILE A 168 18.53 -10.50 -32.99
N ARG A 169 19.35 -10.18 -33.99
CA ARG A 169 19.25 -10.76 -35.33
C ARG A 169 20.35 -11.79 -35.49
N VAL A 170 19.98 -12.99 -35.90
CA VAL A 170 20.91 -14.09 -36.13
C VAL A 170 20.69 -14.67 -37.54
N PRO A 171 21.73 -15.27 -38.16
CA PRO A 171 21.55 -16.03 -39.38
C PRO A 171 20.60 -17.21 -39.18
N ALA A 172 19.87 -17.61 -40.22
CA ALA A 172 18.88 -18.69 -40.15
C ALA A 172 19.53 -20.03 -39.78
N GLU A 173 20.75 -20.29 -40.26
CA GLU A 173 21.55 -21.45 -39.89
C GLU A 173 21.89 -21.50 -38.40
N GLY A 174 21.95 -20.35 -37.72
CA GLY A 174 22.14 -20.26 -36.28
C GLY A 174 20.91 -20.67 -35.47
N LEU A 175 19.77 -20.87 -36.13
CA LEU A 175 18.50 -21.34 -35.55
C LEU A 175 18.23 -22.82 -35.86
N ALA A 176 19.17 -23.52 -36.53
CA ALA A 176 18.99 -24.92 -36.87
C ALA A 176 18.74 -25.78 -35.61
N GLY A 177 17.63 -26.53 -35.59
CA GLY A 177 17.23 -27.39 -34.47
C GLY A 177 16.24 -26.75 -33.49
N LEU A 178 15.92 -25.47 -33.63
CA LEU A 178 14.73 -24.87 -33.02
C LEU A 178 13.49 -25.25 -33.86
N PRO A 179 12.31 -25.47 -33.24
CA PRO A 179 11.09 -25.83 -33.95
C PRO A 179 10.59 -24.77 -34.94
#